data_AF-A0A196PAW1-F1
#
_entry.id   AF-A0A196PAW1-F1
#
_cell.length_a   1.000
_cell.length_b   1.000
_cell.length_c   1.000
_cell.angle_alpha   90.00
_cell.angle_beta   90.00
_cell.angle_gamma   90.00
#
_symmetry.space_group_name_H-M   'P 1'
#
loop_
_entity.id
_entity.type
_entity.pdbx_description
1 polymer ?
#
loop_
_entity_poly.entity_id
_entity_poly.type
_entity_poly.pdbx_seq_one_letter_code
_entity_poly.pdbx_strand_id
1 'polypeptide(L)'
;MNAHTQLIPRSSIEHLCKHRDLALAKMRESAEALAAAYEIGTEANRLASISYVGQAPSGRPGDDGAFGALFPSAAFDLEKSLEAYRKHIDRRIWNHLLNQMGIRKMMDAEGLKELNDSIRSDVPEATADNVRATLQTLHGDTDMIFRRGLVNCFAKLDRRFKSHDGFRIGSRIIIDRAFSDMSGSTNYGSTWDTIADVERVLAVLDDKNPEGSNALRAAVDRDRRGHYGPQQSQTETAYFRIDGFKNGNAHLWFTRDDLVKKANLILAEHYGEVLADAYDEGDGEADLFNKSTELSKDLQFYPTPPEVVEQMIYGCSFKNIDLKGRKVLEPSAGQGAIALHAAEKGAHVTAIEVNPDHCAVMKSRAGRMAAEGTLRIAQANFLKVTPQAKYEFVLMNPPFYGTHYMDHVRHAFEFLAPGGMLIAILPASAQVNESRKHNAFRKWAWDHNDLGWAGPFRDLPPESFKASGTMIQTVTLHLRKPS
;
A
#
# COMPACT_ATOMS: atom_id res chain seq x y z
N MET A 1 21.14 1.87 -9.18
CA MET A 1 21.45 3.32 -9.05
C MET A 1 20.50 4.05 -9.98
N ASN A 2 19.38 4.56 -9.45
CA ASN A 2 18.37 5.25 -10.26
C ASN A 2 18.91 6.60 -10.75
N ALA A 3 18.82 6.84 -12.07
CA ALA A 3 19.30 8.06 -12.74
C ALA A 3 18.39 9.29 -12.53
N HIS A 4 17.38 9.20 -11.65
CA HIS A 4 16.30 10.18 -11.55
C HIS A 4 16.46 11.25 -10.47
N THR A 5 17.43 11.10 -9.55
CA THR A 5 17.67 12.09 -8.50
C THR A 5 18.96 12.85 -8.80
N GLN A 6 18.83 14.08 -9.29
CA GLN A 6 20.00 14.98 -9.37
C GLN A 6 20.46 15.33 -7.95
N LEU A 7 21.68 14.92 -7.63
CA LEU A 7 22.34 15.33 -6.39
C LEU A 7 22.61 16.84 -6.46
N ILE A 8 21.95 17.60 -5.60
CA ILE A 8 22.21 19.03 -5.46
C ILE A 8 23.63 19.17 -4.86
N PRO A 9 24.54 19.92 -5.51
CA PRO A 9 25.89 20.12 -4.98
C PRO A 9 25.83 20.71 -3.57
N ARG A 10 26.69 20.20 -2.68
CA ARG A 10 26.80 20.68 -1.30
C ARG A 10 26.98 22.20 -1.21
N SER A 11 27.77 22.76 -2.12
CA SER A 11 28.01 24.20 -2.25
C SER A 11 26.74 25.00 -2.50
N SER A 12 25.75 24.44 -3.21
CA SER A 12 24.49 25.11 -3.51
C SER A 12 23.57 25.18 -2.28
N ILE A 13 23.53 24.12 -1.46
CA ILE A 13 22.75 24.09 -0.21
C ILE A 13 23.35 25.07 0.79
N GLU A 14 24.67 25.01 1.01
CA GLU A 14 25.37 25.93 1.92
C GLU A 14 25.19 27.39 1.51
N HIS A 15 25.21 27.66 0.20
CA HIS A 15 24.95 29.00 -0.34
C HIS A 15 23.53 29.50 -0.06
N LEU A 16 22.50 28.65 -0.25
CA LEU A 16 21.10 28.99 0.02
C LEU A 16 20.86 29.25 1.52
N CYS A 17 21.37 28.36 2.39
CA CYS A 17 21.25 28.51 3.84
C CYS A 17 21.97 29.77 4.35
N LYS A 18 23.14 30.08 3.80
CA LYS A 18 23.85 31.32 4.15
C LYS A 18 23.03 32.57 3.79
N HIS A 19 22.41 32.60 2.60
CA HIS A 19 21.57 33.74 2.19
C HIS A 19 20.29 33.84 3.01
N ARG A 20 19.69 32.70 3.37
CA ARG A 20 18.57 32.63 4.32
C ARG A 20 18.94 33.29 5.64
N ASP A 21 20.05 32.90 6.26
CA ASP A 21 20.45 33.40 7.58
C ASP A 21 20.76 34.90 7.53
N LEU A 22 21.40 35.38 6.46
CA LEU A 22 21.60 36.81 6.23
C LEU A 22 20.27 37.58 6.10
N ALA A 23 19.30 37.02 5.37
CA ALA A 23 17.97 37.63 5.23
C ALA A 23 17.21 37.66 6.56
N LEU A 24 17.29 36.61 7.37
CA LEU A 24 16.67 36.56 8.70
C LEU A 24 17.31 37.56 9.67
N ALA A 25 18.63 37.70 9.64
CA ALA A 25 19.33 38.72 10.43
C ALA A 25 18.85 40.14 10.07
N LYS A 26 18.75 40.44 8.76
CA LYS A 26 18.23 41.73 8.30
C LYS A 26 16.76 41.96 8.61
N MET A 27 15.93 40.92 8.55
CA MET A 27 14.53 41.04 8.96
C MET A 27 14.40 41.29 10.46
N ARG A 28 15.25 40.65 11.29
CA ARG A 28 15.30 40.91 12.73
C ARG A 28 15.65 42.37 13.03
N GLU A 29 16.72 42.89 12.43
CA GLU A 29 17.09 44.31 12.55
C GLU A 29 15.90 45.23 12.18
N SER A 30 15.20 44.94 11.08
CA SER A 30 14.04 45.72 10.65
C SER A 30 12.84 45.60 11.60
N ALA A 31 12.58 44.41 12.12
CA ALA A 31 11.43 44.15 12.98
C ALA A 31 11.62 44.74 14.38
N GLU A 32 12.85 44.73 14.90
CA GLU A 32 13.21 45.41 16.15
C GLU A 32 13.06 46.93 16.01
N ALA A 33 13.49 47.50 14.87
CA ALA A 33 13.27 48.92 14.57
C ALA A 33 11.77 49.26 14.48
N LEU A 34 10.96 48.38 13.87
CA LEU A 34 9.50 48.53 13.84
C LEU A 34 8.89 48.41 15.23
N ALA A 35 9.33 47.47 16.07
CA ALA A 35 8.86 47.33 17.44
C ALA A 35 9.07 48.63 18.23
N ALA A 36 10.27 49.21 18.15
CA ALA A 36 10.57 50.50 18.76
C ALA A 36 9.70 51.64 18.20
N ALA A 37 9.47 51.67 16.88
CA ALA A 37 8.57 52.66 16.27
C ALA A 37 7.12 52.50 16.73
N TYR A 38 6.65 51.27 16.93
CA TYR A 38 5.33 50.94 17.44
C TYR A 38 5.16 51.37 18.91
N GLU A 39 6.18 51.16 19.76
CA GLU A 39 6.16 51.64 21.14
C GLU A 39 6.05 53.17 21.21
N ILE A 40 6.89 53.88 20.45
CA ILE A 40 6.88 55.35 20.38
C ILE A 40 5.55 55.84 19.81
N GLY A 41 5.06 55.25 18.72
CA GLY A 41 3.80 55.63 18.08
C GLY A 41 2.60 55.41 19.00
N THR A 42 2.54 54.28 19.69
CA THR A 42 1.45 53.95 20.63
C THR A 42 1.45 54.93 21.81
N GLU A 43 2.62 55.27 22.35
CA GLU A 43 2.74 56.28 23.40
C GLU A 43 2.34 57.67 22.92
N ALA A 44 2.73 58.06 21.70
CA ALA A 44 2.29 59.33 21.10
C ALA A 44 0.76 59.37 20.91
N ASN A 45 0.14 58.28 20.45
CA ASN A 45 -1.32 58.19 20.31
C ASN A 45 -2.02 58.25 21.68
N ARG A 46 -1.44 57.61 22.70
CA ARG A 46 -1.91 57.71 24.09
C ARG A 46 -1.83 59.13 24.63
N LEU A 47 -0.73 59.85 24.41
CA LEU A 47 -0.56 61.24 24.83
C LEU A 47 -1.48 62.20 24.05
N ALA A 48 -1.66 61.98 22.75
CA ALA A 48 -2.63 62.71 21.93
C ALA A 48 -4.05 62.53 22.48
N SER A 49 -4.42 61.31 22.90
CA SER A 49 -5.75 61.04 23.51
C SER A 49 -6.05 61.91 24.75
N ILE A 50 -5.02 62.30 25.51
CA ILE A 50 -5.14 63.16 26.70
C ILE A 50 -5.34 64.64 26.32
N SER A 51 -4.90 65.04 25.14
CA SER A 51 -4.99 66.42 24.65
C SER A 51 -6.42 66.85 24.27
N TYR A 52 -7.36 65.90 24.12
CA TYR A 52 -8.77 66.14 23.80
C TYR A 52 -9.61 66.48 25.04
N VAL A 53 -9.15 67.40 25.88
CA VAL A 53 -9.84 67.82 27.11
C VAL A 53 -11.26 68.33 26.79
N GLY A 54 -12.27 67.51 27.07
CA GLY A 54 -13.68 67.92 27.09
C GLY A 54 -14.48 67.78 25.79
N GLN A 55 -13.89 67.29 24.69
CA GLN A 55 -14.65 66.90 23.49
C GLN A 55 -14.20 65.53 23.01
N ALA A 56 -15.10 64.53 23.14
CA ALA A 56 -14.92 63.26 22.46
C ALA A 56 -14.91 63.52 20.94
N PRO A 57 -13.95 62.99 20.18
CA PRO A 57 -13.97 63.10 18.72
C PRO A 57 -15.32 62.59 18.21
N SER A 58 -15.93 63.29 17.27
CA SER A 58 -17.10 62.78 16.56
C SER A 58 -16.67 61.63 15.64
N GLY A 59 -16.50 60.44 16.19
CA GLY A 59 -16.03 59.23 15.52
C GLY A 59 -16.01 58.05 16.49
N ARG A 60 -16.19 56.81 15.99
CA ARG A 60 -16.14 55.62 16.85
C ARG A 60 -14.73 55.49 17.46
N PRO A 61 -14.58 55.11 18.73
CA PRO A 61 -13.26 54.77 19.29
C PRO A 61 -12.62 53.68 18.43
N GLY A 62 -11.47 53.98 17.83
CA GLY A 62 -10.77 53.10 16.88
C GLY A 62 -10.82 53.54 15.41
N ASP A 63 -11.44 54.67 15.09
CA ASP A 63 -11.46 55.28 13.73
C ASP A 63 -10.30 56.28 13.52
N ASP A 64 -9.15 56.02 14.14
CA ASP A 64 -7.95 56.85 14.00
C ASP A 64 -7.27 56.52 12.66
N GLY A 65 -7.94 56.80 11.54
CA GLY A 65 -7.39 56.57 10.19
C GLY A 65 -5.99 57.17 10.00
N ALA A 66 -5.64 58.21 10.77
CA ALA A 66 -4.30 58.81 10.80
C ALA A 66 -3.25 57.94 11.51
N PHE A 67 -3.56 57.33 12.65
CA PHE A 67 -2.65 56.37 13.31
C PHE A 67 -2.54 55.09 12.49
N GLY A 68 -3.68 54.57 12.02
CA GLY A 68 -3.74 53.40 11.13
C GLY A 68 -3.02 53.60 9.79
N ALA A 69 -2.90 54.84 9.30
CA ALA A 69 -2.13 55.14 8.09
C ALA A 69 -0.61 54.93 8.27
N LEU A 70 -0.08 55.12 9.49
CA LEU A 70 1.31 54.85 9.82
C LEU A 70 1.52 53.45 10.40
N PHE A 71 0.53 52.94 11.14
CA PHE A 71 0.55 51.68 11.87
C PHE A 71 -0.71 50.86 11.55
N PRO A 72 -0.78 50.23 10.37
CA PRO A 72 -2.01 49.60 9.84
C PRO A 72 -2.52 48.40 10.65
N SER A 73 -1.71 47.85 11.56
CA SER A 73 -2.15 46.88 12.56
C SER A 73 -1.97 47.49 13.94
N ALA A 74 -3.01 47.43 14.79
CA ALA A 74 -2.93 47.88 16.18
C ALA A 74 -2.11 46.94 17.10
N ALA A 75 -1.72 45.76 16.60
CA ALA A 75 -1.03 44.72 17.38
C ALA A 75 0.12 44.12 16.57
N PHE A 76 1.18 44.90 16.35
CA PHE A 76 2.43 44.35 15.83
C PHE A 76 3.04 43.42 16.89
N ASP A 77 3.38 42.21 16.46
CA ASP A 77 4.01 41.19 17.29
C ASP A 77 5.34 40.81 16.62
N LEU A 78 6.44 41.15 17.30
CA LEU A 78 7.80 40.95 16.81
C LEU A 78 8.06 39.47 16.48
N GLU A 79 7.88 38.59 17.45
CA GLU A 79 8.23 37.17 17.32
C GLU A 79 7.30 36.46 16.34
N LYS A 80 6.01 36.78 16.35
CA LYS A 80 5.06 36.24 15.36
C LYS A 80 5.39 36.69 13.93
N SER A 81 5.83 37.93 13.74
CA SER A 81 6.22 38.46 12.44
C SER A 81 7.52 37.83 11.93
N LEU A 82 8.51 37.68 12.82
CA LEU A 82 9.77 37.00 12.50
C LEU A 82 9.56 35.53 12.14
N GLU A 83 8.72 34.82 12.91
CA GLU A 83 8.40 33.43 12.64
C GLU A 83 7.64 33.27 11.32
N ALA A 84 6.71 34.17 11.01
CA ALA A 84 6.01 34.17 9.71
C ALA A 84 6.97 34.38 8.53
N TYR A 85 7.95 35.29 8.66
CA TYR A 85 8.96 35.54 7.63
C TYR A 85 9.93 34.37 7.48
N ARG A 86 10.37 33.78 8.60
CA ARG A 86 11.16 32.53 8.61
C ARG A 86 10.45 31.43 7.84
N LYS A 87 9.19 31.13 8.21
CA LYS A 87 8.37 30.13 7.52
C LYS A 87 8.23 30.42 6.02
N HIS A 88 8.13 31.69 5.63
CA HIS A 88 8.03 32.08 4.22
C HIS A 88 9.30 31.72 3.42
N ILE A 89 10.47 32.10 3.92
CA ILE A 89 11.74 31.80 3.24
C ILE A 89 11.99 30.30 3.24
N ASP A 90 11.81 29.63 4.38
CA ASP A 90 12.05 28.19 4.50
C ASP A 90 11.19 27.39 3.53
N ARG A 91 9.89 27.73 3.40
CA ARG A 91 9.00 27.10 2.40
C ARG A 91 9.52 27.26 0.97
N ARG A 92 10.06 28.43 0.62
CA ARG A 92 10.61 28.66 -0.73
C ARG A 92 11.86 27.83 -0.97
N ILE A 93 12.75 27.73 0.01
CA ILE A 93 13.95 26.90 -0.07
C ILE A 93 13.57 25.42 -0.21
N TRP A 94 12.71 24.91 0.66
CA TRP A 94 12.22 23.53 0.58
C TRP A 94 11.55 23.22 -0.75
N ASN A 95 10.67 24.11 -1.23
CA ASN A 95 10.03 23.94 -2.54
C ASN A 95 11.06 23.89 -3.67
N HIS A 96 12.06 24.78 -3.66
CA HIS A 96 13.13 24.77 -4.66
C HIS A 96 13.91 23.47 -4.64
N LEU A 97 14.38 23.03 -3.47
CA LEU A 97 15.18 21.82 -3.30
C LEU A 97 14.42 20.55 -3.70
N LEU A 98 13.18 20.40 -3.22
CA LEU A 98 12.33 19.23 -3.54
C LEU A 98 11.95 19.16 -5.02
N ASN A 99 11.81 20.32 -5.69
CA ASN A 99 11.58 20.38 -7.14
C ASN A 99 12.84 19.97 -7.91
N GLN A 100 14.01 20.50 -7.53
CA GLN A 100 15.30 20.20 -8.17
C GLN A 100 15.66 18.72 -8.08
N MET A 101 15.40 18.08 -6.94
CA MET A 101 15.67 16.65 -6.75
C MET A 101 14.67 15.72 -7.44
N GLY A 102 13.60 16.25 -8.02
CA GLY A 102 12.57 15.41 -8.64
C GLY A 102 11.76 14.55 -7.66
N ILE A 103 11.90 14.72 -6.34
CA ILE A 103 11.20 13.93 -5.32
C ILE A 103 9.68 14.04 -5.49
N ARG A 104 9.19 15.26 -5.74
CA ARG A 104 7.78 15.53 -6.00
C ARG A 104 7.24 14.81 -7.23
N LYS A 105 8.12 14.47 -8.18
CA LYS A 105 7.78 13.77 -9.42
C LYS A 105 7.63 12.26 -9.22
N MET A 106 8.16 11.73 -8.12
CA MET A 106 8.14 10.29 -7.79
C MET A 106 7.02 9.92 -6.80
N MET A 107 6.35 10.90 -6.21
CA MET A 107 5.25 10.69 -5.27
C MET A 107 3.91 10.49 -6.00
N ASP A 108 3.05 9.65 -5.43
CA ASP A 108 1.63 9.62 -5.80
C ASP A 108 0.91 10.92 -5.37
N ALA A 109 -0.34 11.11 -5.81
CA ALA A 109 -1.11 12.32 -5.51
C ALA A 109 -1.33 12.56 -4.01
N GLU A 110 -1.41 11.49 -3.21
CA GLU A 110 -1.67 11.54 -1.78
C GLU A 110 -0.39 11.89 -1.00
N GLY A 111 0.73 11.23 -1.30
CA GLY A 111 2.05 11.57 -0.76
C GLY A 111 2.50 12.97 -1.15
N LEU A 112 2.20 13.43 -2.38
CA LEU A 112 2.48 14.80 -2.80
C LEU A 112 1.63 15.80 -2.00
N LYS A 113 0.36 15.48 -1.74
CA LYS A 113 -0.52 16.30 -0.91
C LYS A 113 -0.03 16.35 0.53
N GLU A 114 0.31 15.21 1.14
CA GLU A 114 0.89 15.12 2.49
C GLU A 114 2.18 15.94 2.62
N LEU A 115 3.09 15.81 1.65
CA LEU A 115 4.33 16.58 1.61
C LEU A 115 4.06 18.10 1.49
N ASN A 116 3.10 18.48 0.65
CA ASN A 116 2.71 19.89 0.52
C ASN A 116 2.07 20.44 1.79
N ASP A 117 1.20 19.65 2.41
CA ASP A 117 0.50 20.01 3.64
C ASP A 117 1.50 20.15 4.79
N SER A 118 2.51 19.27 4.92
CA SER A 118 3.56 19.37 5.94
C SER A 118 4.46 20.60 5.76
N ILE A 119 4.89 20.89 4.53
CA ILE A 119 5.65 22.13 4.21
C ILE A 119 4.79 23.37 4.50
N ARG A 120 3.47 23.28 4.34
CA ARG A 120 2.58 24.40 4.59
C ARG A 120 2.30 24.61 6.07
N SER A 121 2.03 23.57 6.85
CA SER A 121 1.63 23.70 8.26
C SER A 121 2.82 23.96 9.18
N ASP A 122 3.86 23.14 9.10
CA ASP A 122 5.00 23.14 10.03
C ASP A 122 6.32 22.93 9.29
N VAL A 123 6.78 24.00 8.62
CA VAL A 123 7.99 23.95 7.81
C VAL A 123 9.25 23.86 8.68
N PRO A 124 10.09 22.81 8.49
CA PRO A 124 11.37 22.70 9.17
C PRO A 124 12.29 23.87 8.82
N GLU A 125 13.14 24.27 9.75
CA GLU A 125 14.14 25.30 9.46
C GLU A 125 15.09 24.83 8.34
N ALA A 126 15.28 25.66 7.31
CA ALA A 126 16.12 25.32 6.17
C ALA A 126 17.61 25.58 6.46
N THR A 127 18.13 24.99 7.55
CA THR A 127 19.57 24.98 7.86
C THR A 127 20.28 23.91 7.03
N ALA A 128 21.59 24.05 6.82
CA ALA A 128 22.34 23.09 6.01
C ALA A 128 22.25 21.66 6.56
N ASP A 129 22.19 21.51 7.89
CA ASP A 129 22.09 20.21 8.56
C ASP A 129 20.68 19.63 8.47
N ASN A 130 19.63 20.43 8.69
CA ASN A 130 18.25 19.98 8.53
C ASN A 130 17.96 19.60 7.08
N VAL A 131 18.37 20.45 6.13
CA VAL A 131 18.26 20.15 4.70
C VAL A 131 18.98 18.85 4.38
N ARG A 132 20.22 18.68 4.83
CA ARG A 132 20.98 17.45 4.58
C ARG A 132 20.28 16.23 5.18
N ALA A 133 19.86 16.28 6.43
CA ALA A 133 19.21 15.18 7.13
C ALA A 133 17.93 14.76 6.41
N THR A 134 17.04 15.72 6.14
CA THR A 134 15.78 15.43 5.43
C THR A 134 16.03 14.94 4.01
N LEU A 135 16.99 15.53 3.28
CA LEU A 135 17.30 15.07 1.93
C LEU A 135 17.93 13.67 1.92
N GLN A 136 18.75 13.32 2.92
CA GLN A 136 19.29 11.97 3.08
C GLN A 136 18.19 10.96 3.39
N THR A 137 17.27 11.29 4.30
CA THR A 137 16.09 10.46 4.59
C THR A 137 15.23 10.28 3.35
N LEU A 138 14.84 11.37 2.68
CA LEU A 138 14.01 11.32 1.47
C LEU A 138 14.70 10.59 0.31
N HIS A 139 16.02 10.71 0.19
CA HIS A 139 16.79 9.99 -0.83
C HIS A 139 16.87 8.49 -0.51
N GLY A 140 17.11 8.13 0.76
CA GLY A 140 17.05 6.74 1.23
C GLY A 140 15.66 6.11 1.07
N ASP A 141 14.62 6.91 1.25
CA ASP A 141 13.23 6.50 1.11
C ASP A 141 12.70 6.64 -0.32
N THR A 142 13.46 7.16 -1.28
CA THR A 142 12.96 7.47 -2.64
C THR A 142 12.42 6.22 -3.33
N ASP A 143 13.15 5.10 -3.23
CA ASP A 143 12.71 3.81 -3.77
C ASP A 143 11.44 3.32 -3.05
N MET A 144 11.32 3.54 -1.74
CA MET A 144 10.13 3.18 -0.96
C MET A 144 8.91 4.07 -1.30
N ILE A 145 9.12 5.37 -1.48
CA ILE A 145 8.11 6.36 -1.84
C ILE A 145 7.57 6.07 -3.24
N PHE A 146 8.46 5.78 -4.19
CA PHE A 146 8.09 5.39 -5.54
C PHE A 146 7.31 4.06 -5.55
N ARG A 147 7.78 3.05 -4.79
CA ARG A 147 7.08 1.77 -4.61
C ARG A 147 5.70 1.93 -3.99
N ARG A 148 5.59 2.73 -2.94
CA ARG A 148 4.31 3.05 -2.27
C ARG A 148 3.36 3.73 -3.24
N GLY A 149 3.87 4.67 -4.03
CA GLY A 149 3.08 5.34 -5.06
C GLY A 149 2.54 4.37 -6.11
N LEU A 150 3.42 3.47 -6.59
CA LEU A 150 3.03 2.39 -7.50
C LEU A 150 1.89 1.54 -6.92
N VAL A 151 2.05 1.06 -5.69
CA VAL A 151 1.03 0.27 -4.98
C VAL A 151 -0.29 1.03 -4.85
N ASN A 152 -0.25 2.28 -4.41
CA ASN A 152 -1.44 3.09 -4.19
C ASN A 152 -2.24 3.31 -5.49
N CYS A 153 -1.57 3.51 -6.63
CA CYS A 153 -2.23 3.66 -7.93
C CYS A 153 -3.03 2.41 -8.33
N PHE A 154 -2.47 1.22 -8.12
CA PHE A 154 -3.12 -0.05 -8.46
C PHE A 154 -4.10 -0.55 -7.39
N ALA A 155 -3.90 -0.16 -6.14
CA ALA A 155 -4.81 -0.43 -5.03
C ALA A 155 -6.20 0.20 -5.27
N LYS A 156 -6.24 1.39 -5.87
CA LYS A 156 -7.45 2.20 -6.12
C LYS A 156 -8.31 1.73 -7.31
N LEU A 157 -7.87 0.70 -8.05
CA LEU A 157 -8.65 0.14 -9.17
C LEU A 157 -9.90 -0.60 -8.68
N ASP A 158 -11.01 -0.45 -9.42
CA ASP A 158 -12.30 -1.03 -9.07
C ASP A 158 -12.28 -2.57 -9.13
N ARG A 159 -12.38 -3.21 -7.96
CA ARG A 159 -12.28 -4.67 -7.81
C ARG A 159 -13.42 -5.45 -8.44
N ARG A 160 -14.50 -4.80 -8.89
CA ARG A 160 -15.60 -5.46 -9.63
C ARG A 160 -15.13 -6.05 -10.96
N PHE A 161 -14.01 -5.56 -11.51
CA PHE A 161 -13.47 -6.05 -12.77
C PHE A 161 -12.39 -7.11 -12.54
N LYS A 162 -12.57 -8.28 -13.15
CA LYS A 162 -11.66 -9.43 -13.07
C LYS A 162 -10.20 -9.11 -13.44
N SER A 163 -9.95 -8.06 -14.22
CA SER A 163 -8.61 -7.64 -14.64
C SER A 163 -7.91 -6.69 -13.67
N HIS A 164 -8.55 -6.28 -12.57
CA HIS A 164 -7.97 -5.40 -11.55
C HIS A 164 -7.44 -6.20 -10.37
N ASP A 165 -6.23 -6.74 -10.54
CA ASP A 165 -5.46 -7.40 -9.49
C ASP A 165 -4.83 -6.35 -8.55
N GLY A 166 -4.82 -6.62 -7.24
CA GLY A 166 -4.33 -5.68 -6.20
C GLY A 166 -2.84 -5.77 -5.96
N PHE A 167 -2.19 -6.77 -6.56
CA PHE A 167 -0.82 -7.17 -6.36
C PHE A 167 -0.03 -7.21 -7.66
N ARG A 168 -0.73 -7.27 -8.80
CA ARG A 168 -0.14 -7.30 -10.14
C ARG A 168 -0.89 -6.39 -11.09
N ILE A 169 -0.13 -5.78 -12.00
CA ILE A 169 -0.65 -5.09 -13.18
C ILE A 169 -1.01 -6.13 -14.23
N GLY A 170 -2.31 -6.30 -14.48
CA GLY A 170 -2.84 -7.15 -15.55
C GLY A 170 -2.64 -6.53 -16.95
N SER A 171 -3.04 -7.25 -18.00
CA SER A 171 -2.89 -6.78 -19.39
C SER A 171 -3.79 -5.60 -19.76
N ARG A 172 -4.81 -5.32 -18.96
CA ARG A 172 -5.85 -4.33 -19.26
C ARG A 172 -6.55 -3.80 -18.01
N ILE A 173 -6.88 -2.52 -18.02
CA ILE A 173 -7.71 -1.83 -17.04
C ILE A 173 -9.08 -1.52 -17.67
N ILE A 174 -10.17 -1.78 -16.95
CA ILE A 174 -11.53 -1.43 -17.37
C ILE A 174 -11.97 -0.19 -16.61
N ILE A 175 -12.39 0.83 -17.34
CA ILE A 175 -12.80 2.12 -16.78
C ILE A 175 -14.30 2.26 -16.92
N ASP A 176 -14.99 2.16 -15.78
CA ASP A 176 -16.42 2.48 -15.68
C ASP A 176 -16.62 3.99 -15.77
N ARG A 177 -17.62 4.45 -16.54
CA ARG A 177 -17.95 5.87 -16.71
C ARG A 177 -16.74 6.75 -17.07
N ALA A 178 -15.89 6.28 -17.98
CA ALA A 178 -14.79 7.08 -18.55
C ALA A 178 -15.30 8.34 -19.25
N PHE A 179 -16.47 8.23 -19.90
CA PHE A 179 -17.11 9.26 -20.70
C PHE A 179 -18.54 9.54 -20.24
N SER A 180 -18.99 10.78 -20.45
CA SER A 180 -20.38 11.19 -20.24
C SER A 180 -21.31 10.49 -21.23
N ASP A 181 -22.40 9.94 -20.70
CA ASP A 181 -23.52 9.32 -21.44
C ASP A 181 -24.39 10.33 -22.21
N MET A 182 -24.26 11.63 -21.90
CA MET A 182 -24.96 12.70 -22.60
C MET A 182 -24.08 13.40 -23.63
N SER A 183 -22.89 13.83 -23.24
CA SER A 183 -22.02 14.66 -24.10
C SER A 183 -20.96 13.86 -24.84
N GLY A 184 -20.63 12.64 -24.39
CA GLY A 184 -19.52 11.85 -24.92
C GLY A 184 -18.13 12.36 -24.51
N SER A 185 -18.03 13.45 -23.75
CA SER A 185 -16.76 14.00 -23.26
C SER A 185 -16.16 13.17 -22.11
N THR A 186 -14.85 13.30 -21.83
CA THR A 186 -14.24 12.67 -20.65
C THR A 186 -14.88 13.18 -19.37
N ASN A 187 -15.19 12.30 -18.43
CA ASN A 187 -15.69 12.73 -17.13
C ASN A 187 -14.57 13.37 -16.28
N TYR A 188 -14.94 14.32 -15.42
CA TYR A 188 -14.08 14.84 -14.37
C TYR A 188 -14.19 13.92 -13.15
N GLY A 189 -13.06 13.43 -12.62
CA GLY A 189 -13.07 12.56 -11.45
C GLY A 189 -11.82 11.70 -11.29
N SER A 190 -11.78 11.01 -10.15
CA SER A 190 -10.64 10.24 -9.64
C SER A 190 -10.09 9.19 -10.60
N THR A 191 -10.90 8.66 -11.52
CA THR A 191 -10.43 7.59 -12.41
C THR A 191 -9.39 8.07 -13.43
N TRP A 192 -9.58 9.26 -14.00
CA TRP A 192 -8.59 9.83 -14.93
C TRP A 192 -7.32 10.29 -14.21
N ASP A 193 -7.45 10.68 -12.95
CA ASP A 193 -6.29 10.98 -12.08
C ASP A 193 -5.49 9.70 -11.81
N THR A 194 -6.16 8.57 -11.49
CA THR A 194 -5.49 7.27 -11.36
C THR A 194 -4.74 6.86 -12.63
N ILE A 195 -5.32 7.09 -13.81
CA ILE A 195 -4.65 6.80 -15.09
C ILE A 195 -3.43 7.68 -15.31
N ALA A 196 -3.54 8.98 -15.01
CA ALA A 196 -2.42 9.91 -15.06
C ALA A 196 -1.30 9.50 -14.10
N ASP A 197 -1.63 8.96 -12.94
CA ASP A 197 -0.67 8.46 -11.97
C ASP A 197 0.06 7.20 -12.50
N VAL A 198 -0.67 6.26 -13.10
CA VAL A 198 -0.07 5.09 -13.76
C VAL A 198 0.82 5.51 -14.93
N GLU A 199 0.41 6.52 -15.71
CA GLU A 199 1.21 7.08 -16.80
C GLU A 199 2.55 7.67 -16.29
N ARG A 200 2.55 8.35 -15.13
CA ARG A 200 3.78 8.86 -14.50
C ARG A 200 4.74 7.74 -14.12
N VAL A 201 4.23 6.69 -13.48
CA VAL A 201 5.05 5.54 -13.10
C VAL A 201 5.72 4.95 -14.35
N LEU A 202 4.95 4.69 -15.41
CA LEU A 202 5.51 4.10 -16.62
C LEU A 202 6.56 5.01 -17.27
N ALA A 203 6.36 6.33 -17.24
CA ALA A 203 7.36 7.28 -17.72
C ALA A 203 8.66 7.21 -16.91
N VAL A 204 8.58 7.10 -15.59
CA VAL A 204 9.76 6.92 -14.72
C VAL A 204 10.46 5.59 -15.04
N LEU A 205 9.72 4.49 -15.21
CA LEU A 205 10.31 3.18 -15.55
C LEU A 205 10.92 3.11 -16.96
N ASP A 206 10.48 3.99 -17.86
CA ASP A 206 11.00 4.18 -19.22
C ASP A 206 12.15 5.20 -19.28
N ASP A 207 12.66 5.64 -18.13
CA ASP A 207 13.69 6.67 -18.01
C ASP A 207 13.31 8.02 -18.67
N LYS A 208 12.01 8.32 -18.77
CA LYS A 208 11.48 9.56 -19.36
C LYS A 208 11.02 10.55 -18.30
N ASN A 209 10.95 11.82 -18.70
CA ASN A 209 10.39 12.87 -17.86
C ASN A 209 8.88 12.62 -17.66
N PRO A 210 8.38 12.47 -16.41
CA PRO A 210 6.95 12.31 -16.15
C PRO A 210 6.16 13.62 -16.35
N GLU A 211 6.81 14.76 -16.61
CA GLU A 211 6.13 15.99 -17.02
C GLU A 211 5.37 15.78 -18.33
N GLY A 212 4.04 15.86 -18.27
CA GLY A 212 3.15 15.59 -19.40
C GLY A 212 2.30 14.32 -19.27
N SER A 213 2.27 13.69 -18.09
CA SER A 213 1.48 12.50 -17.73
C SER A 213 -0.05 12.71 -17.67
N ASN A 214 -0.57 13.34 -18.70
CA ASN A 214 -1.96 13.37 -19.11
C ASN A 214 -2.02 13.20 -20.63
N ALA A 215 -1.00 12.58 -21.23
CA ALA A 215 -0.83 12.48 -22.66
C ALA A 215 -1.97 11.65 -23.25
N LEU A 216 -2.35 10.56 -22.58
CA LEU A 216 -3.53 9.79 -22.93
C LEU A 216 -4.81 10.62 -22.87
N ARG A 217 -5.07 11.34 -21.76
CA ARG A 217 -6.27 12.17 -21.62
C ARG A 217 -6.33 13.24 -22.70
N ALA A 218 -5.22 13.96 -22.94
CA ALA A 218 -5.13 15.00 -23.95
C ALA A 218 -5.28 14.45 -25.38
N ALA A 219 -4.82 13.22 -25.65
CA ALA A 219 -5.02 12.56 -26.93
C ALA A 219 -6.50 12.17 -27.13
N VAL A 220 -7.14 11.61 -26.09
CA VAL A 220 -8.57 11.24 -26.10
C VAL A 220 -9.46 12.48 -26.26
N ASP A 221 -9.17 13.56 -25.53
CA ASP A 221 -9.91 14.83 -25.64
C ASP A 221 -9.81 15.42 -27.06
N ARG A 222 -8.65 15.25 -27.71
CA ARG A 222 -8.42 15.71 -29.09
C ARG A 222 -9.18 14.85 -30.11
N ASP A 223 -9.12 13.53 -29.95
CA ASP A 223 -9.80 12.56 -30.81
C ASP A 223 -11.33 12.74 -30.76
N ARG A 224 -11.85 13.07 -29.58
CA ARG A 224 -13.28 13.24 -29.34
C ARG A 224 -13.77 14.68 -29.56
N ARG A 225 -12.89 15.62 -29.87
CA ARG A 225 -13.23 17.04 -30.05
C ARG A 225 -14.11 17.23 -31.29
N GLY A 226 -15.17 18.04 -31.15
CA GLY A 226 -16.05 18.39 -32.27
C GLY A 226 -17.19 17.40 -32.51
N HIS A 227 -17.29 16.34 -31.72
CA HIS A 227 -18.39 15.38 -31.74
C HIS A 227 -19.20 15.49 -30.44
N TYR A 228 -20.52 15.66 -30.56
CA TYR A 228 -21.45 15.73 -29.44
C TYR A 228 -22.23 14.41 -29.32
N GLY A 229 -22.17 13.79 -28.14
CA GLY A 229 -22.92 12.57 -27.80
C GLY A 229 -22.06 11.30 -27.70
N PRO A 230 -22.64 10.18 -27.24
CA PRO A 230 -21.91 8.93 -27.05
C PRO A 230 -21.35 8.35 -28.34
N GLN A 231 -20.05 8.07 -28.34
CA GLN A 231 -19.33 7.56 -29.51
C GLN A 231 -18.27 6.53 -29.12
N GLN A 232 -18.03 5.59 -30.03
CA GLN A 232 -16.85 4.75 -29.97
C GLN A 232 -15.63 5.55 -30.37
N SER A 233 -14.51 5.35 -29.69
CA SER A 233 -13.23 5.94 -30.05
C SER A 233 -12.11 4.96 -29.76
N GLN A 234 -11.00 5.08 -30.47
CA GLN A 234 -9.79 4.33 -30.17
C GLN A 234 -8.62 5.31 -30.22
N THR A 235 -7.88 5.41 -29.13
CA THR A 235 -6.73 6.30 -29.02
C THR A 235 -5.54 5.53 -28.50
N GLU A 236 -4.37 5.76 -29.07
CA GLU A 236 -3.13 5.12 -28.65
C GLU A 236 -2.05 6.16 -28.37
N THR A 237 -1.29 5.95 -27.29
CA THR A 237 -0.14 6.76 -26.89
C THR A 237 1.06 5.86 -26.62
N ALA A 238 2.17 6.45 -26.14
CA ALA A 238 3.41 5.73 -25.88
C ALA A 238 3.27 4.55 -24.89
N TYR A 239 2.30 4.61 -23.97
CA TYR A 239 2.14 3.61 -22.91
C TYR A 239 0.80 2.88 -22.94
N PHE A 240 -0.20 3.44 -23.63
CA PHE A 240 -1.56 2.92 -23.57
C PHE A 240 -2.27 2.90 -24.91
N ARG A 241 -3.14 1.92 -25.10
CA ARG A 241 -4.25 1.96 -26.05
C ARG A 241 -5.56 2.01 -25.28
N ILE A 242 -6.47 2.91 -25.62
CA ILE A 242 -7.79 3.01 -25.01
C ILE A 242 -8.90 2.90 -26.06
N ASP A 243 -9.84 1.98 -25.82
CA ASP A 243 -11.06 1.85 -26.61
C ASP A 243 -12.24 2.37 -25.79
N GLY A 244 -12.87 3.44 -26.25
CA GLY A 244 -14.08 4.01 -25.68
C GLY A 244 -15.34 3.42 -26.28
N PHE A 245 -16.36 3.17 -25.45
CA PHE A 245 -17.63 2.57 -25.86
C PHE A 245 -18.80 3.56 -25.67
N LYS A 246 -19.88 3.35 -26.43
CA LYS A 246 -21.08 4.21 -26.40
C LYS A 246 -21.84 4.19 -25.06
N ASN A 247 -21.57 3.21 -24.20
CA ASN A 247 -22.14 3.15 -22.84
C ASN A 247 -21.34 3.97 -21.81
N GLY A 248 -20.33 4.74 -22.25
CA GLY A 248 -19.50 5.56 -21.38
C GLY A 248 -18.28 4.83 -20.80
N ASN A 249 -18.18 3.50 -20.96
CA ASN A 249 -17.05 2.73 -20.46
C ASN A 249 -15.86 2.78 -21.42
N ALA A 250 -14.67 2.49 -20.90
CA ALA A 250 -13.47 2.35 -21.70
C ALA A 250 -12.64 1.13 -21.27
N HIS A 251 -11.91 0.57 -22.23
CA HIS A 251 -10.91 -0.46 -21.99
C HIS A 251 -9.53 0.09 -22.31
N LEU A 252 -8.60 -0.03 -21.36
CA LEU A 252 -7.26 0.52 -21.43
C LEU A 252 -6.23 -0.63 -21.41
N TRP A 253 -5.45 -0.79 -22.47
CA TRP A 253 -4.36 -1.76 -22.56
C TRP A 253 -3.01 -1.07 -22.44
N PHE A 254 -2.04 -1.77 -21.87
CA PHE A 254 -0.64 -1.35 -21.89
C PHE A 254 -0.02 -1.68 -23.24
N THR A 255 0.80 -0.77 -23.80
CA THR A 255 1.55 -1.00 -25.05
C THR A 255 3.01 -1.39 -24.81
N ARG A 256 3.49 -1.28 -23.56
CA ARG A 256 4.87 -1.52 -23.14
C ARG A 256 4.96 -2.63 -22.10
N ASP A 257 4.94 -3.87 -22.56
CA ASP A 257 5.03 -5.07 -21.71
C ASP A 257 6.30 -5.12 -20.86
N ASP A 258 7.41 -4.56 -21.36
CA ASP A 258 8.67 -4.46 -20.64
C ASP A 258 8.55 -3.57 -19.38
N LEU A 259 7.82 -2.46 -19.47
CA LEU A 259 7.59 -1.56 -18.35
C LEU A 259 6.59 -2.15 -17.35
N VAL A 260 5.57 -2.86 -17.85
CA VAL A 260 4.63 -3.62 -17.00
C VAL A 260 5.36 -4.71 -16.21
N LYS A 261 6.31 -5.41 -16.83
CA LYS A 261 7.17 -6.38 -16.15
C LYS A 261 8.02 -5.71 -15.07
N LYS A 262 8.70 -4.59 -15.37
CA LYS A 262 9.47 -3.81 -14.39
C LYS A 262 8.61 -3.38 -13.20
N ALA A 263 7.42 -2.85 -13.46
CA ALA A 263 6.49 -2.43 -12.41
C ALA A 263 6.03 -3.62 -11.54
N ASN A 264 5.72 -4.76 -12.15
CA ASN A 264 5.37 -5.98 -11.41
C ASN A 264 6.53 -6.54 -10.57
N LEU A 265 7.79 -6.41 -11.02
CA LEU A 265 8.97 -6.76 -10.21
C LEU A 265 9.07 -5.86 -8.97
N ILE A 266 8.81 -4.56 -9.13
CA ILE A 266 8.85 -3.58 -8.04
C ILE A 266 7.70 -3.80 -7.04
N LEU A 267 6.50 -4.12 -7.54
CA LEU A 267 5.37 -4.54 -6.69
C LEU A 267 5.73 -5.82 -5.92
N ALA A 268 6.27 -6.83 -6.61
CA ALA A 268 6.70 -8.08 -5.98
C ALA A 268 7.75 -7.82 -4.89
N GLU A 269 8.70 -6.93 -5.12
CA GLU A 269 9.71 -6.58 -4.11
C GLU A 269 9.14 -5.76 -2.94
N HIS A 270 8.15 -4.89 -3.20
CA HIS A 270 7.50 -4.08 -2.17
C HIS A 270 6.58 -4.90 -1.26
N TYR A 271 5.88 -5.89 -1.79
CA TYR A 271 5.14 -6.85 -0.98
C TYR A 271 6.06 -7.85 -0.24
N GLY A 272 7.39 -7.64 -0.31
CA GLY A 272 8.43 -8.60 0.08
C GLY A 272 8.47 -9.73 -0.93
N GLU A 273 9.60 -10.42 -1.08
CA GLU A 273 9.70 -11.70 -1.82
C GLU A 273 8.58 -12.69 -1.43
N VAL A 274 7.41 -12.51 -2.03
CA VAL A 274 6.25 -13.38 -1.94
C VAL A 274 6.12 -13.94 -3.33
N LEU A 275 6.90 -15.01 -3.50
CA LEU A 275 7.02 -15.87 -4.66
C LEU A 275 7.90 -15.30 -5.76
N ALA A 276 9.20 -15.62 -5.66
CA ALA A 276 10.00 -15.92 -6.83
C ALA A 276 9.36 -17.11 -7.58
N ASP A 277 8.28 -16.86 -8.33
CA ASP A 277 7.86 -17.73 -9.41
C ASP A 277 8.78 -17.46 -10.60
N ALA A 278 10.05 -17.84 -10.43
CA ALA A 278 10.90 -18.08 -11.57
C ALA A 278 10.37 -19.32 -12.27
N TYR A 279 10.05 -19.12 -13.54
CA TYR A 279 9.74 -20.12 -14.53
C TYR A 279 10.73 -21.30 -14.48
N ASP A 280 10.20 -22.52 -14.50
CA ASP A 280 10.82 -23.61 -15.26
C ASP A 280 10.00 -23.81 -16.53
N GLU A 281 10.60 -23.49 -17.68
CA GLU A 281 10.08 -23.85 -19.00
C GLU A 281 10.29 -25.35 -19.20
N GLY A 282 9.33 -26.18 -18.78
CA GLY A 282 9.56 -27.62 -18.83
C GLY A 282 8.36 -28.56 -18.89
N ASP A 283 7.16 -28.21 -18.42
CA ASP A 283 6.20 -29.28 -18.10
C ASP A 283 4.92 -29.23 -18.94
N GLY A 284 4.65 -30.33 -19.66
CA GLY A 284 3.39 -30.58 -20.34
C GLY A 284 2.22 -30.69 -19.36
N GLU A 285 0.98 -30.68 -19.86
CA GLU A 285 -0.25 -30.63 -19.05
C GLU A 285 -0.39 -31.77 -18.01
N ALA A 286 0.34 -32.87 -18.20
CA ALA A 286 0.39 -34.02 -17.28
C ALA A 286 1.45 -33.91 -16.16
N ASP A 287 2.43 -33.00 -16.26
CA ASP A 287 3.59 -32.91 -15.34
C ASP A 287 3.52 -31.73 -14.33
N LEU A 288 2.52 -30.85 -14.44
CA LEU A 288 2.41 -29.60 -13.64
C LEU A 288 2.33 -29.77 -12.11
N PHE A 289 2.06 -30.98 -11.62
CA PHE A 289 1.96 -31.30 -10.19
C PHE A 289 2.68 -32.61 -9.82
N ASN A 290 3.79 -32.93 -10.47
CA ASN A 290 4.64 -34.03 -9.99
C ASN A 290 4.94 -33.81 -8.49
N LYS A 291 4.65 -34.83 -7.65
CA LYS A 291 4.80 -34.80 -6.19
C LYS A 291 6.27 -34.60 -5.82
N SER A 292 6.75 -33.36 -5.87
CA SER A 292 8.05 -33.00 -5.29
C SER A 292 7.94 -33.14 -3.78
N THR A 293 8.82 -33.94 -3.19
CA THR A 293 8.91 -34.11 -1.74
C THR A 293 10.09 -33.33 -1.15
N GLU A 294 10.72 -32.48 -1.96
CA GLU A 294 11.79 -31.59 -1.54
C GLU A 294 11.25 -30.55 -0.56
N LEU A 295 12.06 -30.24 0.46
CA LEU A 295 11.75 -29.18 1.41
C LEU A 295 11.98 -27.82 0.73
N SER A 296 11.18 -26.83 1.09
CA SER A 296 11.45 -25.44 0.72
C SER A 296 12.88 -25.06 1.13
N LYS A 297 13.64 -24.47 0.20
CA LYS A 297 15.06 -24.12 0.41
C LYS A 297 15.25 -23.08 1.53
N ASP A 298 14.24 -22.26 1.78
CA ASP A 298 14.36 -21.13 2.71
C ASP A 298 13.64 -21.32 4.04
N LEU A 299 12.92 -22.44 4.25
CA LEU A 299 12.21 -22.83 5.50
C LEU A 299 11.63 -21.65 6.30
N GLN A 300 11.13 -20.62 5.60
CA GLN A 300 10.75 -19.36 6.23
C GLN A 300 9.62 -19.64 7.22
N PHE A 301 9.89 -19.38 8.50
CA PHE A 301 8.97 -19.65 9.59
C PHE A 301 8.30 -18.36 10.04
N TYR A 302 7.01 -18.26 9.77
CA TYR A 302 6.16 -17.18 10.28
C TYR A 302 5.05 -17.80 11.14
N PRO A 303 5.05 -17.60 12.47
CA PRO A 303 4.00 -18.13 13.31
C PRO A 303 2.66 -17.48 12.91
N THR A 304 1.57 -18.26 12.88
CA THR A 304 0.23 -17.70 12.66
C THR A 304 -0.21 -16.90 13.89
N PRO A 305 -0.54 -15.59 13.77
CA PRO A 305 -1.02 -14.80 14.90
C PRO A 305 -2.33 -15.36 15.49
N PRO A 306 -2.54 -15.25 16.81
CA PRO A 306 -3.75 -15.78 17.46
C PRO A 306 -5.06 -15.27 16.85
N GLU A 307 -5.12 -13.98 16.50
CA GLU A 307 -6.29 -13.36 15.85
C GLU A 307 -6.60 -13.99 14.49
N VAL A 308 -5.56 -14.34 13.73
CA VAL A 308 -5.69 -15.03 12.43
C VAL A 308 -6.15 -16.47 12.64
N VAL A 309 -5.67 -17.15 13.68
CA VAL A 309 -6.15 -18.50 14.04
C VAL A 309 -7.64 -18.46 14.37
N GLU A 310 -8.07 -17.51 15.20
CA GLU A 310 -9.49 -17.34 15.54
C GLU A 310 -10.33 -17.00 14.30
N GLN A 311 -9.87 -16.08 13.46
CA GLN A 311 -10.58 -15.73 12.24
C GLN A 311 -10.66 -16.90 11.25
N MET A 312 -9.61 -17.70 11.13
CA MET A 312 -9.59 -18.90 10.29
C MET A 312 -10.64 -19.93 10.72
N ILE A 313 -10.81 -20.14 12.03
CA ILE A 313 -11.71 -21.16 12.58
C ILE A 313 -13.14 -20.63 12.74
N TYR A 314 -13.32 -19.37 13.14
CA TYR A 314 -14.62 -18.82 13.55
C TYR A 314 -15.11 -17.65 12.67
N GLY A 315 -14.26 -17.07 11.84
CA GLY A 315 -14.58 -15.89 11.04
C GLY A 315 -15.51 -16.14 9.85
N CYS A 316 -15.74 -17.40 9.45
CA CYS A 316 -16.70 -17.71 8.41
C CYS A 316 -18.13 -17.81 8.97
N SER A 317 -18.86 -16.70 8.88
CA SER A 317 -20.21 -16.47 9.44
C SER A 317 -21.31 -17.45 9.01
N PHE A 318 -21.04 -18.32 8.03
CA PHE A 318 -22.02 -19.25 7.47
C PHE A 318 -21.99 -20.65 8.10
N LYS A 319 -20.95 -21.00 8.87
CA LYS A 319 -20.83 -22.31 9.54
C LYS A 319 -20.10 -22.16 10.87
N ASN A 320 -20.80 -22.33 11.99
CA ASN A 320 -20.14 -22.46 13.29
C ASN A 320 -19.34 -23.77 13.32
N ILE A 321 -18.02 -23.69 13.19
CA ILE A 321 -17.14 -24.85 13.29
C ILE A 321 -17.00 -25.23 14.76
N ASP A 322 -17.60 -26.36 15.14
CA ASP A 322 -17.38 -26.99 16.44
C ASP A 322 -16.26 -28.03 16.31
N LEU A 323 -15.13 -27.75 16.99
CA LEU A 323 -13.95 -28.61 17.00
C LEU A 323 -13.98 -29.68 18.10
N LYS A 324 -14.93 -29.61 19.05
CA LYS A 324 -14.94 -30.48 20.22
C LYS A 324 -15.13 -31.95 19.82
N GLY A 325 -14.18 -32.80 20.22
CA GLY A 325 -14.14 -34.23 19.90
C GLY A 325 -13.83 -34.56 18.43
N ARG A 326 -13.56 -33.57 17.57
CA ARG A 326 -13.31 -33.76 16.14
C ARG A 326 -11.86 -34.15 15.86
N LYS A 327 -11.64 -34.95 14.82
CA LYS A 327 -10.29 -35.31 14.36
C LYS A 327 -9.73 -34.22 13.46
N VAL A 328 -8.67 -33.55 13.91
CA VAL A 328 -8.03 -32.42 13.22
C VAL A 328 -6.60 -32.77 12.83
N LEU A 329 -6.21 -32.41 11.62
CA LEU A 329 -4.82 -32.48 11.14
C LEU A 329 -4.27 -31.07 10.95
N GLU A 330 -3.11 -30.79 11.55
CA GLU A 330 -2.25 -29.66 11.16
C GLU A 330 -0.96 -30.21 10.54
N PRO A 331 -0.80 -30.14 9.21
CA PRO A 331 0.27 -30.83 8.49
C PRO A 331 1.61 -30.07 8.40
N SER A 332 1.66 -28.83 8.89
CA SER A 332 2.86 -27.97 8.85
C SER A 332 2.85 -27.07 10.08
N ALA A 333 2.97 -27.70 11.24
CA ALA A 333 2.46 -27.15 12.48
C ALA A 333 3.37 -26.11 13.15
N GLY A 334 4.63 -25.98 12.72
CA GLY A 334 5.56 -24.99 13.26
C GLY A 334 5.68 -25.09 14.77
N GLN A 335 5.52 -23.97 15.48
CA GLN A 335 5.48 -23.93 16.95
C GLN A 335 4.09 -24.20 17.56
N GLY A 336 3.11 -24.62 16.74
CA GLY A 336 1.80 -25.12 17.16
C GLY A 336 0.70 -24.08 17.31
N ALA A 337 0.78 -22.94 16.63
CA ALA A 337 -0.20 -21.86 16.78
C ALA A 337 -1.66 -22.33 16.56
N ILE A 338 -1.90 -23.11 15.50
CA ILE A 338 -3.24 -23.63 15.20
C ILE A 338 -3.52 -24.90 16.01
N ALA A 339 -2.58 -25.83 16.11
CA ALA A 339 -2.75 -27.12 16.77
C ALA A 339 -3.03 -26.99 18.27
N LEU A 340 -2.31 -26.10 18.95
CA LEU A 340 -2.53 -25.83 20.37
C LEU A 340 -3.93 -25.24 20.57
N HIS A 341 -4.31 -24.24 19.76
CA HIS A 341 -5.64 -23.64 19.83
C HIS A 341 -6.76 -24.67 19.57
N ALA A 342 -6.64 -25.50 18.53
CA ALA A 342 -7.62 -26.54 18.24
C ALA A 342 -7.75 -27.57 19.39
N ALA A 343 -6.62 -27.98 19.99
CA ALA A 343 -6.61 -28.89 21.13
C ALA A 343 -7.21 -28.25 22.40
N GLU A 344 -6.95 -26.96 22.64
CA GLU A 344 -7.58 -26.18 23.71
C GLU A 344 -9.11 -26.19 23.56
N LYS A 345 -9.62 -26.08 22.34
CA LYS A 345 -11.05 -26.14 22.00
C LYS A 345 -11.65 -27.55 21.96
N GLY A 346 -10.92 -28.56 22.43
CA GLY A 346 -11.44 -29.93 22.59
C GLY A 346 -11.19 -30.87 21.41
N ALA A 347 -10.41 -30.47 20.40
CA ALA A 347 -10.13 -31.34 19.24
C ALA A 347 -9.12 -32.45 19.54
N HIS A 348 -9.19 -33.52 18.76
CA HIS A 348 -8.16 -34.56 18.69
C HIS A 348 -7.19 -34.25 17.53
N VAL A 349 -6.12 -33.52 17.85
CA VAL A 349 -5.19 -32.95 16.88
C VAL A 349 -4.01 -33.88 16.61
N THR A 350 -3.71 -34.12 15.34
CA THR A 350 -2.40 -34.59 14.89
C THR A 350 -1.64 -33.42 14.27
N ALA A 351 -0.53 -33.02 14.87
CA ALA A 351 0.37 -31.99 14.38
C ALA A 351 1.60 -32.64 13.75
N ILE A 352 1.93 -32.28 12.51
CA ILE A 352 3.13 -32.75 11.80
C ILE A 352 4.04 -31.55 11.56
N GLU A 353 5.31 -31.68 11.93
CA GLU A 353 6.31 -30.64 11.75
C GLU A 353 7.66 -31.26 11.40
N VAL A 354 8.38 -30.69 10.44
CA VAL A 354 9.66 -31.25 9.96
C VAL A 354 10.83 -30.82 10.84
N ASN A 355 10.78 -29.59 11.38
CA ASN A 355 11.83 -29.01 12.18
C ASN A 355 11.78 -29.53 13.64
N PRO A 356 12.86 -30.15 14.15
CA PRO A 356 12.91 -30.70 15.51
C PRO A 356 12.80 -29.63 16.61
N ASP A 357 13.32 -28.43 16.40
CA ASP A 357 13.27 -27.34 17.39
C ASP A 357 11.85 -26.80 17.54
N HIS A 358 11.14 -26.64 16.43
CA HIS A 358 9.72 -26.28 16.42
C HIS A 358 8.87 -27.34 17.15
N CYS A 359 9.15 -28.62 16.89
CA CYS A 359 8.55 -29.73 17.63
C CYS A 359 8.80 -29.64 19.14
N ALA A 360 10.04 -29.31 19.56
CA ALA A 360 10.40 -29.17 20.97
C ALA A 360 9.67 -28.00 21.64
N VAL A 361 9.59 -26.84 20.98
CA VAL A 361 8.83 -25.68 21.44
C VAL A 361 7.35 -26.03 21.60
N MET A 362 6.75 -26.68 20.60
CA MET A 362 5.36 -27.09 20.63
C MET A 362 5.07 -28.06 21.78
N LYS A 363 5.92 -29.07 22.00
CA LYS A 363 5.82 -30.01 23.14
C LYS A 363 5.86 -29.26 24.47
N SER A 364 6.77 -28.29 24.59
CA SER A 364 6.92 -27.49 25.81
C SER A 364 5.72 -26.59 26.09
N ARG A 365 5.09 -26.03 25.04
CA ARG A 365 3.84 -25.25 25.16
C ARG A 365 2.66 -26.15 25.52
N ALA A 366 2.54 -27.29 24.85
CA ALA A 366 1.48 -28.27 25.10
C ALA A 366 1.49 -28.77 26.56
N GLY A 367 2.66 -29.01 27.15
CA GLY A 367 2.79 -29.44 28.54
C GLY A 367 2.36 -28.40 29.59
N ARG A 368 2.18 -27.14 29.20
CA ARG A 368 1.74 -26.03 30.08
C ARG A 368 0.29 -25.61 29.84
N MET A 369 -0.34 -26.17 28.82
CA MET A 369 -1.68 -25.79 28.37
C MET A 369 -2.73 -26.70 29.02
N ALA A 370 -3.85 -26.11 29.47
CA ALA A 370 -5.04 -26.86 29.84
C ALA A 370 -5.89 -27.13 28.60
N ALA A 371 -5.65 -28.25 27.90
CA ALA A 371 -6.44 -28.64 26.74
C ALA A 371 -7.60 -29.57 27.12
N GLU A 372 -8.79 -29.28 26.57
CA GLU A 372 -9.94 -30.20 26.63
C GLU A 372 -9.75 -31.41 25.68
N GLY A 373 -8.92 -31.24 24.64
CA GLY A 373 -8.68 -32.21 23.59
C GLY A 373 -7.38 -33.00 23.75
N THR A 374 -6.89 -33.56 22.65
CA THR A 374 -5.60 -34.27 22.61
C THR A 374 -4.70 -33.71 21.51
N LEU A 375 -3.39 -33.68 21.76
CA LEU A 375 -2.39 -33.23 20.79
C LEU A 375 -1.31 -34.29 20.61
N ARG A 376 -1.24 -34.88 19.41
CA ARG A 376 -0.16 -35.77 18.99
C ARG A 376 0.79 -35.04 18.06
N ILE A 377 2.06 -34.93 18.46
CA ILE A 377 3.11 -34.26 17.68
C ILE A 377 3.96 -35.32 16.98
N ALA A 378 4.06 -35.26 15.65
CA ALA A 378 4.88 -36.15 14.82
C ALA A 378 5.94 -35.34 14.08
N GLN A 379 7.21 -35.66 14.31
CA GLN A 379 8.31 -35.05 13.56
C GLN A 379 8.49 -35.78 12.23
N ALA A 380 8.09 -35.19 11.11
CA ALA A 380 8.20 -35.79 9.78
C ALA A 380 8.10 -34.75 8.67
N ASN A 381 8.64 -35.08 7.48
CA ASN A 381 8.30 -34.36 6.25
C ASN A 381 6.88 -34.77 5.82
N PHE A 382 5.93 -33.84 5.93
CA PHE A 382 4.51 -34.08 5.65
C PHE A 382 4.24 -34.65 4.25
N LEU A 383 4.93 -34.16 3.22
CA LEU A 383 4.74 -34.62 1.84
C LEU A 383 5.14 -36.09 1.64
N LYS A 384 5.88 -36.68 2.59
CA LYS A 384 6.25 -38.11 2.61
C LYS A 384 5.33 -38.97 3.48
N VAL A 385 4.43 -38.36 4.25
CA VAL A 385 3.50 -39.10 5.10
C VAL A 385 2.38 -39.69 4.24
N THR A 386 2.13 -40.99 4.37
CA THR A 386 1.06 -41.67 3.63
C THR A 386 -0.32 -41.17 4.10
N PRO A 387 -1.17 -40.67 3.18
CA PRO A 387 -2.51 -40.20 3.52
C PRO A 387 -3.38 -41.29 4.15
N GLN A 388 -4.14 -40.88 5.17
CA GLN A 388 -5.21 -41.67 5.75
C GLN A 388 -6.45 -40.80 5.83
N ALA A 389 -7.47 -41.13 5.03
CA ALA A 389 -8.73 -40.38 4.91
C ALA A 389 -9.61 -40.52 6.17
N LYS A 390 -9.19 -39.92 7.28
CA LYS A 390 -9.82 -40.09 8.61
C LYS A 390 -10.05 -38.78 9.37
N TYR A 391 -9.58 -37.66 8.83
CA TYR A 391 -9.67 -36.36 9.49
C TYR A 391 -10.92 -35.63 9.04
N GLU A 392 -11.62 -35.03 10.00
CA GLU A 392 -12.83 -34.24 9.74
C GLU A 392 -12.45 -32.80 9.37
N PHE A 393 -11.32 -32.31 9.91
CA PHE A 393 -10.77 -31.02 9.56
C PHE A 393 -9.27 -31.11 9.28
N VAL A 394 -8.83 -30.35 8.29
CA VAL A 394 -7.43 -29.96 8.10
C VAL A 394 -7.39 -28.45 8.30
N LEU A 395 -6.57 -27.99 9.25
CA LEU A 395 -6.34 -26.57 9.49
C LEU A 395 -4.85 -26.32 9.28
N MET A 396 -4.47 -25.41 8.38
CA MET A 396 -3.07 -25.31 7.97
C MET A 396 -2.61 -23.91 7.58
N ASN A 397 -1.34 -23.64 7.90
CA ASN A 397 -0.56 -22.55 7.32
C ASN A 397 0.70 -23.17 6.68
N PRO A 398 0.63 -23.68 5.43
CA PRO A 398 1.76 -24.32 4.77
C PRO A 398 2.92 -23.34 4.51
N PRO A 399 4.14 -23.84 4.23
CA PRO A 399 5.25 -22.98 3.81
C PRO A 399 4.93 -22.25 2.50
N PHE A 400 5.16 -20.93 2.46
CA PHE A 400 4.79 -20.09 1.33
C PHE A 400 5.82 -20.03 0.21
N TYR A 401 7.05 -20.52 0.40
CA TYR A 401 8.08 -20.44 -0.64
C TYR A 401 7.67 -21.16 -1.93
N GLY A 402 7.80 -20.48 -3.07
CA GLY A 402 7.40 -20.99 -4.39
C GLY A 402 5.96 -21.50 -4.44
N THR A 403 5.71 -22.57 -5.19
CA THR A 403 4.37 -23.17 -5.29
C THR A 403 4.15 -24.36 -4.36
N HIS A 404 5.04 -24.59 -3.38
CA HIS A 404 5.01 -25.76 -2.49
C HIS A 404 3.74 -25.85 -1.64
N TYR A 405 3.13 -24.71 -1.28
CA TYR A 405 1.86 -24.70 -0.56
C TYR A 405 0.75 -25.43 -1.33
N MET A 406 0.77 -25.41 -2.67
CA MET A 406 -0.22 -26.12 -3.49
C MET A 406 -0.10 -27.62 -3.31
N ASP A 407 1.12 -28.13 -3.25
CA ASP A 407 1.41 -29.56 -3.06
C ASP A 407 1.04 -29.99 -1.63
N HIS A 408 1.33 -29.16 -0.62
CA HIS A 408 0.86 -29.37 0.75
C HIS A 408 -0.66 -29.41 0.85
N VAL A 409 -1.38 -28.45 0.24
CA VAL A 409 -2.85 -28.39 0.27
C VAL A 409 -3.45 -29.62 -0.42
N ARG A 410 -2.97 -29.97 -1.61
CA ARG A 410 -3.46 -31.13 -2.35
C ARG A 410 -3.22 -32.43 -1.59
N HIS A 411 -2.01 -32.60 -1.02
CA HIS A 411 -1.69 -33.76 -0.20
C HIS A 411 -2.57 -33.82 1.06
N ALA A 412 -2.76 -32.70 1.76
CA ALA A 412 -3.62 -32.64 2.93
C ALA A 412 -5.10 -32.93 2.62
N PHE A 413 -5.56 -32.59 1.41
CA PHE A 413 -6.90 -32.96 0.94
C PHE A 413 -7.11 -34.48 0.78
N GLU A 414 -6.04 -35.27 0.67
CA GLU A 414 -6.09 -36.75 0.66
C GLU A 414 -6.28 -37.34 2.08
N PHE A 415 -6.04 -36.57 3.14
CA PHE A 415 -6.23 -36.99 4.55
C PHE A 415 -7.66 -36.77 5.07
N LEU A 416 -8.47 -35.99 4.36
CA LEU A 416 -9.85 -35.74 4.73
C LEU A 416 -10.70 -37.01 4.56
N ALA A 417 -11.48 -37.33 5.59
CA ALA A 417 -12.60 -38.25 5.47
C ALA A 417 -13.67 -37.66 4.52
N PRO A 418 -14.56 -38.48 3.94
CA PRO A 418 -15.68 -37.95 3.17
C PRO A 418 -16.50 -36.91 3.96
N GLY A 419 -16.83 -35.77 3.35
CA GLY A 419 -17.46 -34.63 4.01
C GLY A 419 -16.54 -33.74 4.88
N GLY A 420 -15.27 -34.11 5.05
CA GLY A 420 -14.29 -33.33 5.81
C GLY A 420 -13.94 -31.98 5.16
N MET A 421 -13.47 -31.03 5.97
CA MET A 421 -13.15 -29.66 5.52
C MET A 421 -11.66 -29.36 5.63
N LEU A 422 -11.10 -28.64 4.66
CA LEU A 422 -9.77 -28.06 4.74
C LEU A 422 -9.88 -26.54 4.74
N ILE A 423 -9.24 -25.91 5.71
CA ILE A 423 -9.03 -24.46 5.77
C ILE A 423 -7.52 -24.21 5.77
N ALA A 424 -7.05 -23.46 4.77
CA ALA A 424 -5.63 -23.13 4.63
C ALA A 424 -5.42 -21.62 4.54
N ILE A 425 -4.43 -21.10 5.25
CA ILE A 425 -3.92 -19.75 5.05
C ILE A 425 -2.87 -19.81 3.94
N LEU A 426 -3.07 -19.05 2.86
CA LEU A 426 -2.23 -19.06 1.68
C LEU A 426 -1.77 -17.64 1.33
N PRO A 427 -0.66 -17.47 0.57
CA PRO A 427 -0.32 -16.17 0.00
C PRO A 427 -1.41 -15.74 -0.99
N ALA A 428 -1.65 -14.42 -1.10
CA ALA A 428 -2.67 -13.87 -2.00
C ALA A 428 -2.50 -14.31 -3.47
N SER A 429 -1.25 -14.59 -3.89
CA SER A 429 -0.90 -15.16 -5.18
C SER A 429 -1.64 -16.46 -5.52
N ALA A 430 -2.01 -17.28 -4.52
CA ALA A 430 -2.83 -18.48 -4.73
C ALA A 430 -4.17 -18.15 -5.42
N GLN A 431 -4.76 -17.01 -5.07
CA GLN A 431 -6.01 -16.53 -5.63
C GLN A 431 -5.81 -15.77 -6.95
N VAL A 432 -4.72 -15.01 -7.10
CA VAL A 432 -4.62 -14.00 -8.17
C VAL A 432 -3.62 -14.31 -9.29
N ASN A 433 -2.54 -15.06 -9.01
CA ASN A 433 -1.45 -15.26 -9.99
C ASN A 433 -1.87 -16.20 -11.14
N GLU A 434 -1.47 -15.93 -12.39
CA GLU A 434 -2.02 -16.58 -13.60
C GLU A 434 -1.10 -17.63 -14.24
N SER A 435 -0.09 -18.14 -13.52
CA SER A 435 0.72 -19.24 -14.06
C SER A 435 -0.13 -20.49 -14.34
N ARG A 436 0.33 -21.39 -15.23
CA ARG A 436 -0.39 -22.64 -15.54
C ARG A 436 -0.70 -23.45 -14.28
N LYS A 437 0.28 -23.57 -13.37
CA LYS A 437 0.13 -24.27 -12.08
C LYS A 437 -0.92 -23.59 -11.18
N HIS A 438 -0.91 -22.25 -11.09
CA HIS A 438 -1.92 -21.51 -10.33
C HIS A 438 -3.34 -21.65 -10.90
N ASN A 439 -3.48 -21.54 -12.23
CA ASN A 439 -4.77 -21.71 -12.90
C ASN A 439 -5.33 -23.12 -12.68
N ALA A 440 -4.49 -24.15 -12.81
CA ALA A 440 -4.89 -25.53 -12.58
C ALA A 440 -5.23 -25.79 -11.10
N PHE A 441 -4.46 -25.23 -10.16
CA PHE A 441 -4.75 -25.30 -8.72
C PHE A 441 -6.09 -24.64 -8.38
N ARG A 442 -6.37 -23.44 -8.90
CA ARG A 442 -7.65 -22.76 -8.68
C ARG A 442 -8.83 -23.48 -9.30
N LYS A 443 -8.65 -24.06 -10.50
CA LYS A 443 -9.69 -24.88 -11.13
C LYS A 443 -10.02 -26.08 -10.23
N TRP A 444 -9.01 -26.80 -9.78
CA TRP A 444 -9.17 -27.90 -8.84
C TRP A 444 -9.82 -27.45 -7.51
N ALA A 445 -9.41 -26.31 -6.95
CA ALA A 445 -9.99 -25.77 -5.72
C ALA A 445 -11.47 -25.41 -5.89
N TRP A 446 -11.86 -24.90 -7.06
CA TRP A 446 -13.25 -24.62 -7.39
C TRP A 446 -14.13 -25.87 -7.39
N ASP A 447 -13.62 -26.99 -7.90
CA ASP A 447 -14.35 -28.28 -7.92
C ASP A 447 -14.62 -28.82 -6.50
N HIS A 448 -13.87 -28.36 -5.50
CA HIS A 448 -13.96 -28.80 -4.10
C HIS A 448 -14.35 -27.67 -3.13
N ASN A 449 -14.87 -26.56 -3.66
CA ASN A 449 -15.15 -25.35 -2.89
C ASN A 449 -16.25 -25.55 -1.82
N ASP A 450 -15.97 -25.17 -0.57
CA ASP A 450 -16.94 -25.28 0.53
C ASP A 450 -17.91 -24.09 0.68
N LEU A 451 -17.61 -22.97 0.03
CA LEU A 451 -18.29 -21.69 0.21
C LEU A 451 -19.33 -21.39 -0.90
N GLY A 452 -19.63 -22.38 -1.73
CA GLY A 452 -20.66 -22.28 -2.78
C GLY A 452 -20.36 -21.18 -3.79
N TRP A 453 -21.38 -20.41 -4.19
CA TRP A 453 -21.27 -19.40 -5.26
C TRP A 453 -20.19 -18.34 -5.01
N ALA A 454 -19.81 -18.10 -3.75
CA ALA A 454 -18.84 -17.09 -3.39
C ALA A 454 -17.37 -17.55 -3.59
N GLY A 455 -17.14 -18.76 -4.09
CA GLY A 455 -15.81 -19.28 -4.42
C GLY A 455 -14.96 -19.67 -3.20
N PRO A 456 -13.86 -20.42 -3.42
CA PRO A 456 -13.13 -21.08 -2.33
C PRO A 456 -12.22 -20.17 -1.51
N PHE A 457 -12.06 -18.89 -1.86
CA PHE A 457 -11.13 -17.96 -1.20
C PHE A 457 -11.85 -16.85 -0.42
N ARG A 458 -11.25 -16.40 0.68
CA ARG A 458 -11.64 -15.21 1.45
C ARG A 458 -10.41 -14.40 1.85
N ASP A 459 -10.53 -13.09 1.77
CA ASP A 459 -9.46 -12.18 2.19
C ASP A 459 -9.31 -12.18 3.72
N LEU A 460 -8.07 -12.12 4.20
CA LEU A 460 -7.78 -11.70 5.57
C LEU A 460 -7.53 -10.18 5.57
N PRO A 461 -7.79 -9.47 6.68
CA PRO A 461 -7.48 -8.05 6.79
C PRO A 461 -6.03 -7.74 6.39
N PRO A 462 -5.78 -6.58 5.76
CA PRO A 462 -4.41 -6.11 5.56
C PRO A 462 -3.63 -6.10 6.88
N GLU A 463 -2.34 -6.41 6.83
CA GLU A 463 -1.44 -6.42 8.00
C GLU A 463 -1.72 -7.53 9.04
N SER A 464 -2.56 -8.53 8.74
CA SER A 464 -2.83 -9.65 9.65
C SER A 464 -1.60 -10.40 10.17
N PHE A 465 -0.46 -10.34 9.47
CA PHE A 465 0.81 -10.97 9.87
C PHE A 465 1.88 -10.00 10.40
N LYS A 466 1.55 -8.71 10.58
CA LYS A 466 2.49 -7.68 11.06
C LYS A 466 3.11 -8.02 12.41
N ALA A 467 2.32 -8.60 13.33
CA ALA A 467 2.80 -9.06 14.63
C ALA A 467 3.84 -10.19 14.54
N SER A 468 3.89 -10.90 13.40
CA SER A 468 4.88 -11.94 13.10
C SER A 468 6.05 -11.44 12.24
N GLY A 469 6.18 -10.11 12.10
CA GLY A 469 7.32 -9.47 11.42
C GLY A 469 7.25 -9.49 9.90
N THR A 470 6.07 -9.73 9.31
CA THR A 470 5.92 -9.80 7.85
C THR A 470 4.64 -9.10 7.36
N MET A 471 4.72 -8.45 6.19
CA MET A 471 3.61 -7.69 5.57
C MET A 471 2.93 -8.50 4.45
N ILE A 472 3.04 -9.83 4.48
CA ILE A 472 2.46 -10.72 3.47
C ILE A 472 0.94 -10.65 3.54
N GLN A 473 0.35 -10.35 2.39
CA GLN A 473 -1.10 -10.39 2.21
C GLN A 473 -1.52 -11.83 1.99
N THR A 474 -2.47 -12.28 2.81
CA THR A 474 -2.87 -13.69 2.89
C THR A 474 -4.36 -13.84 2.67
N VAL A 475 -4.75 -14.98 2.14
CA VAL A 475 -6.13 -15.40 1.93
C VAL A 475 -6.38 -16.70 2.68
N THR A 476 -7.63 -16.97 3.03
CA THR A 476 -8.04 -18.30 3.48
C THR A 476 -8.70 -19.06 2.34
N LEU A 477 -8.28 -20.30 2.13
CA LEU A 477 -8.85 -21.26 1.19
C LEU A 477 -9.71 -22.26 1.95
N HIS A 478 -10.96 -22.45 1.52
CA HIS A 478 -11.95 -23.34 2.15
C HIS A 478 -12.42 -24.41 1.17
N LEU A 479 -12.07 -25.66 1.46
CA LEU A 479 -12.40 -26.83 0.63
C LEU A 479 -13.21 -27.87 1.41
N ARG A 480 -14.04 -28.62 0.71
CA ARG A 480 -14.83 -29.74 1.23
C ARG A 480 -14.53 -31.01 0.44
N LYS A 481 -14.25 -32.10 1.14
CA LYS A 481 -14.18 -33.43 0.52
C LYS A 481 -15.60 -33.90 0.21
N PRO A 482 -15.88 -34.37 -1.03
CA PRO A 482 -17.17 -34.99 -1.34
C PRO A 482 -17.49 -36.14 -0.37
N SER A 483 -18.78 -36.31 -0.07
CA SER A 483 -19.30 -37.38 0.81
C SER A 483 -19.29 -38.76 0.17
#